data_AF-A0A2S9GI08-F1
#
_entry.id   AF-A0A2S9GI08-F1
#
_cell.length_a   1.000
_cell.length_b   1.000
_cell.length_c   1.000
_cell.angle_alpha   90.00
_cell.angle_beta   90.00
_cell.angle_gamma   90.00
#
_symmetry.space_group_name_H-M   'P 1'
#
loop_
_entity.id
_entity.type
_entity.pdbx_description
1 polymer ?
#
loop_
_entity_poly.entity_id
_entity_poly.type
_entity_poly.pdbx_seq_one_letter_code
_entity_poly.pdbx_strand_id
1 'polypeptide(L)'
;MGDGGDSPAWSRKRGEYEAPESGGRRTSGVTPYAELHTHSAYSFLDGASTPEELVEEAARLDLKSIALTDHDGLYGVVRFAEAA
;
A
#
# COMPACT_ATOMS: atom_id res chain seq x y z
N MET A 1 -38.37 19.78 23.80
CA MET A 1 -37.69 18.52 24.13
C MET A 1 -37.04 18.09 22.83
N GLY A 2 -35.74 18.36 22.68
CA GLY A 2 -35.06 18.44 21.37
C GLY A 2 -34.75 17.08 20.75
N ASP A 3 -35.20 16.94 19.51
CA ASP A 3 -34.83 15.98 18.49
C ASP A 3 -33.42 16.30 17.95
N GLY A 4 -32.39 15.78 18.63
CA GLY A 4 -30.98 15.94 18.28
C GLY A 4 -30.54 15.11 17.07
N GLY A 5 -31.27 15.22 15.96
CA GLY A 5 -30.92 14.63 14.67
C GLY A 5 -30.29 15.67 13.74
N ASP A 6 -29.16 16.25 14.12
CA ASP A 6 -28.41 17.14 13.21
C ASP A 6 -26.91 16.82 13.28
N SER A 7 -26.53 15.82 12.51
CA SER A 7 -25.16 15.71 12.00
C SER A 7 -25.29 15.41 10.52
N PRO A 8 -24.98 16.35 9.61
CA PRO A 8 -25.06 16.06 8.19
C PRO A 8 -24.00 15.00 7.85
N ALA A 9 -24.48 13.83 7.44
CA ALA A 9 -23.67 12.73 6.92
C ALA A 9 -23.11 13.09 5.54
N TRP A 10 -22.08 13.93 5.51
CA TRP A 10 -21.29 14.11 4.28
C TRP A 10 -20.29 12.96 4.19
N SER A 11 -20.68 11.89 3.49
CA SER A 11 -19.68 11.07 2.81
C SER A 11 -19.28 11.88 1.57
N ARG A 12 -18.05 12.41 1.52
CA ARG A 12 -17.46 12.87 0.26
C ARG A 12 -17.27 11.65 -0.62
N LYS A 13 -18.35 11.29 -1.33
CA LYS A 13 -18.35 10.23 -2.34
C LYS A 13 -17.23 10.59 -3.32
N ARG A 14 -16.22 9.73 -3.41
CA ARG A 14 -15.14 9.87 -4.39
C ARG A 14 -15.79 10.11 -5.76
N GLY A 15 -15.40 11.18 -6.45
CA GLY A 15 -15.90 11.46 -7.80
C GLY A 15 -15.62 10.29 -8.74
N GLU A 16 -16.41 10.19 -9.81
CA GLU A 16 -16.19 9.17 -10.85
C GLU A 16 -14.75 9.24 -11.37
N TYR A 17 -14.15 8.09 -11.61
CA TYR A 17 -12.77 8.00 -12.09
C TYR A 17 -12.72 8.38 -13.58
N GLU A 18 -12.15 9.54 -13.89
CA GLU A 18 -11.78 9.91 -15.26
C GLU A 18 -10.39 9.38 -15.58
N ALA A 19 -10.30 8.47 -16.55
CA ALA A 19 -9.02 7.99 -17.05
C ALA A 19 -8.31 9.10 -17.85
N PRO A 20 -6.99 9.31 -17.66
CA PRO A 20 -6.27 10.32 -18.42
C PRO A 20 -6.27 9.99 -19.92
N GLU A 21 -6.49 11.01 -20.75
CA GLU A 21 -6.50 10.88 -22.21
C GLU A 21 -5.17 10.29 -22.70
N SER A 22 -5.27 9.17 -23.40
CA SER A 22 -4.13 8.38 -23.87
C SER A 22 -3.46 9.09 -25.06
N GLY A 23 -2.66 10.13 -24.79
CA GLY A 23 -2.24 11.09 -25.82
C GLY A 23 -0.77 11.51 -25.84
N GLY A 24 0.12 10.80 -25.16
CA GLY A 24 1.57 11.06 -25.23
C GLY A 24 2.34 9.75 -25.32
N ARG A 25 3.14 9.58 -26.38
CA ARG A 25 4.15 8.53 -26.49
C ARG A 25 4.92 8.49 -25.17
N ARG A 26 4.64 7.51 -24.30
CA ARG A 26 5.39 7.35 -23.04
C ARG A 26 6.84 7.22 -23.46
N THR A 27 7.64 8.24 -23.18
CA THR A 27 9.09 8.16 -23.25
C THR A 27 9.47 6.88 -22.51
N SER A 28 10.34 6.05 -23.10
CA SER A 28 10.68 4.69 -22.67
C SER A 28 11.45 4.64 -21.34
N GLY A 29 10.96 5.36 -20.33
CA GLY A 29 11.36 5.25 -18.94
C GLY A 29 10.36 4.35 -18.23
N VAL A 30 10.87 3.41 -17.44
CA VAL A 30 10.07 2.65 -16.48
C VAL A 30 9.35 3.65 -15.59
N THR A 31 8.03 3.50 -15.44
CA THR A 31 7.29 4.26 -14.43
C THR A 31 7.72 3.71 -13.06
N PRO A 32 8.31 4.53 -12.17
CA PRO A 32 8.73 4.02 -10.86
C PRO A 32 7.54 3.39 -10.13
N TYR A 33 7.70 2.15 -9.67
CA TYR A 33 6.66 1.41 -8.98
C TYR A 33 6.91 1.39 -7.48
N ALA A 34 5.83 1.48 -6.70
CA ALA A 34 5.84 1.38 -5.25
C ALA A 34 4.82 0.33 -4.83
N GLU A 35 5.25 -0.66 -4.05
CA GLU A 35 4.35 -1.65 -3.47
C GLU A 35 3.83 -1.13 -2.13
N LEU A 36 2.52 -1.01 -1.97
CA LEU A 36 1.91 -0.37 -0.80
C LEU A 36 1.06 -1.33 0.04
N HIS A 37 0.94 -2.59 -0.37
CA HIS A 37 0.11 -3.58 0.31
C HIS A 37 0.79 -4.96 0.29
N THR A 38 1.71 -5.19 1.21
CA THR A 38 2.43 -6.46 1.34
C THR A 38 2.28 -7.04 2.74
N HIS A 39 2.12 -8.35 2.83
CA HIS A 39 2.03 -9.10 4.07
C HIS A 39 3.25 -9.99 4.26
N SER A 40 3.86 -9.96 5.44
CA SER A 40 4.94 -10.86 5.82
C SER A 40 4.41 -12.13 6.49
N ALA A 41 5.30 -13.08 6.75
CA ALA A 41 5.03 -14.31 7.50
C ALA A 41 4.50 -14.06 8.93
N TYR A 42 4.55 -12.81 9.41
CA TYR A 42 3.91 -12.41 10.66
C TYR A 42 2.39 -12.21 10.54
N SER A 43 1.86 -12.14 9.32
CA SER A 43 0.43 -12.21 9.02
C SER A 43 -0.03 -13.67 8.98
N PHE A 44 -0.70 -14.11 10.05
CA PHE A 44 -1.04 -15.52 10.25
C PHE A 44 -1.88 -16.09 9.09
N LEU A 45 -1.36 -17.14 8.44
CA LEU A 45 -1.96 -17.79 7.27
C LEU A 45 -2.20 -16.87 6.06
N ASP A 46 -1.59 -15.69 6.04
CA ASP A 46 -1.85 -14.64 5.05
C ASP A 46 -0.56 -14.11 4.38
N GLY A 47 0.58 -14.19 5.06
CA GLY A 47 1.90 -13.98 4.45
C GLY A 47 2.81 -15.21 4.60
N ALA A 48 3.68 -15.42 3.62
CA ALA A 48 4.61 -16.56 3.57
C ALA A 48 6.09 -16.15 3.63
N SER A 49 6.41 -14.92 3.22
CA SER A 49 7.78 -14.41 3.16
C SER A 49 8.14 -13.61 4.40
N THR A 50 9.37 -13.75 4.87
CA THR A 50 9.91 -12.92 5.94
C THR A 50 10.07 -11.46 5.48
N PRO A 51 10.04 -10.48 6.41
CA PRO A 51 10.30 -9.08 6.07
C PRO A 51 11.60 -8.85 5.29
N GLU A 52 12.65 -9.60 5.61
CA GLU A 52 13.96 -9.52 4.97
C GLU A 52 13.89 -9.97 3.50
N GLU A 53 13.23 -11.09 3.22
CA GLU A 53 13.01 -11.59 1.85
C GLU A 53 12.17 -10.60 1.02
N LEU A 54 11.19 -9.94 1.63
CA LEU A 54 10.37 -8.91 0.97
C LEU A 54 11.21 -7.70 0.55
N VAL A 55 12.13 -7.24 1.42
CA VAL A 55 13.03 -6.13 1.11
C VAL A 55 14.05 -6.53 0.03
N GLU A 56 14.62 -7.73 0.11
CA GLU A 56 15.54 -8.24 -0.91
C GLU A 56 14.87 -8.30 -2.29
N GLU A 57 13.64 -8.81 -2.36
CA GLU A 57 12.88 -8.85 -3.61
C GLU A 57 12.48 -7.46 -4.11
N ALA A 58 12.14 -6.52 -3.22
CA ALA A 58 11.86 -5.14 -3.61
C ALA A 58 13.09 -4.46 -4.23
N ALA A 59 14.28 -4.70 -3.66
CA ALA A 59 15.55 -4.21 -4.21
C ALA A 59 15.87 -4.89 -5.55
N ARG A 60 15.67 -6.20 -5.65
CA ARG A 60 15.88 -6.98 -6.90
C ARG A 60 14.98 -6.49 -8.04
N LEU A 61 13.77 -6.05 -7.73
CA LEU A 61 12.79 -5.53 -8.69
C LEU A 61 12.92 -4.03 -8.98
N ASP A 62 13.88 -3.34 -8.37
CA ASP A 62 14.07 -1.89 -8.46
C ASP A 62 12.80 -1.11 -8.10
N LEU A 63 12.13 -1.55 -7.03
CA LEU A 63 10.97 -0.84 -6.50
C LEU A 63 11.40 0.47 -5.86
N LYS A 64 10.65 1.53 -6.14
CA LYS A 64 10.90 2.85 -5.54
C LYS A 64 10.61 2.87 -4.03
N SER A 65 9.65 2.07 -3.59
CA SER A 65 9.33 1.90 -2.18
C SER A 65 8.49 0.64 -1.98
N ILE A 66 8.52 0.11 -0.76
CA ILE A 66 7.70 -1.02 -0.31
C ILE A 66 7.08 -0.68 1.06
N ALA A 67 5.83 -1.08 1.29
CA ALA A 67 5.15 -0.96 2.57
C ALA A 67 4.75 -2.34 3.11
N LEU A 68 4.94 -2.55 4.42
CA LEU A 68 4.51 -3.73 5.15
C LEU A 68 3.18 -3.44 5.86
N THR A 69 2.15 -4.25 5.59
CA THR A 69 0.77 -4.05 6.05
C THR A 69 0.22 -5.29 6.75
N ASP A 70 0.97 -5.87 7.68
CA ASP A 70 0.61 -7.14 8.33
C ASP A 70 -0.79 -7.14 8.99
N HIS A 71 -1.46 -8.29 8.95
CA HIS A 71 -2.70 -8.52 9.69
C HIS A 71 -2.47 -8.64 11.19
N ASP A 72 -3.41 -8.08 11.97
CA ASP A 72 -3.51 -8.22 13.42
C ASP A 72 -2.28 -7.76 14.24
N GLY A 73 -1.35 -7.02 13.62
CA GLY A 73 -0.27 -6.32 14.31
C GLY A 73 0.90 -5.88 13.43
N LEU A 74 1.93 -5.32 14.07
CA LEU A 74 3.16 -4.82 13.43
C LEU A 74 4.36 -5.67 13.82
N TYR A 75 4.18 -6.98 14.00
CA TYR A 75 5.22 -7.85 14.56
C TYR A 75 6.46 -7.95 13.66
N GLY A 76 6.30 -7.81 12.35
CA GLY A 76 7.40 -7.76 11.38
C GLY A 76 8.09 -6.40 11.23
N VAL A 77 7.55 -5.32 11.82
CA VAL A 77 7.96 -3.94 11.47
C VAL A 77 9.41 -3.61 11.83
N VAL A 78 9.91 -4.13 12.95
CA VAL A 78 11.29 -3.86 13.40
C VAL A 78 12.28 -4.51 12.44
N ARG A 79 12.03 -5.77 12.07
CA ARG A 79 12.86 -6.51 11.11
C ARG A 79 12.81 -5.90 9.72
N PHE A 80 11.63 -5.48 9.27
CA PHE A 80 11.46 -4.75 8.02
C PHE A 80 12.29 -3.45 8.01
N ALA A 81 12.25 -2.69 9.11
CA ALA A 81 13.00 -1.43 9.23
C ALA A 81 14.52 -1.64 9.33
N GLU A 82 14.98 -2.76 9.90
CA GLU A 82 16.40 -3.13 9.93
C GLU A 82 16.92 -3.63 8.58
N ALA A 83 16.05 -4.20 7.75
CA ALA A 83 16.40 -4.74 6.43
C ALA A 83 16.38 -3.70 5.30
N ALA A 84 15.56 -2.66 5.43
CA ALA A 84 15.36 -1.59 4.43
C ALA A 84 16.49 -0.54 4.41
#